data_AF-A0AAX3L6K1-F1
#
_entry.id   AF-A0AAX3L6K1-F1
#
_cell.length_a   1.000
_cell.length_b   1.000
_cell.length_c   1.000
_cell.angle_alpha   90.00
_cell.angle_beta   90.00
_cell.angle_gamma   90.00
#
_symmetry.space_group_name_H-M   'P 1'
#
loop_
_entity.id
_entity.type
_entity.pdbx_description
1 polymer ?
#
loop_
_entity_poly.entity_id
_entity_poly.type
_entity_poly.pdbx_seq_one_letter_code
_entity_poly.pdbx_strand_id
1 'polypeptide(L)'
;MMELTPRQSEVYEAIKVHIEKVGFPPTLIELAELIGCSSQNAAAEHVKALKKKGYISIAPGAARGITLVKTELDADPVAIIKGLLSGGDMARDKAVEWLKKQEVTL
;
A
#
# COMPACT_ATOMS: atom_id res chain seq x y z
N MET A 1 -11.74 5.60 -1.17
CA MET A 1 -10.39 6.17 -1.37
C MET A 1 -10.43 7.13 -2.55
N MET A 2 -9.66 8.22 -2.51
CA MET A 2 -9.53 9.09 -3.69
C MET A 2 -8.55 8.48 -4.69
N GLU A 3 -8.79 8.64 -5.98
CA GLU A 3 -7.92 8.09 -7.03
C GLU A 3 -6.52 8.72 -6.99
N LEU A 4 -5.47 7.92 -7.18
CA LEU A 4 -4.08 8.39 -7.24
C LEU A 4 -3.76 8.94 -8.63
N THR A 5 -2.98 10.02 -8.69
CA THR A 5 -2.40 10.44 -9.98
C THR A 5 -1.32 9.43 -10.41
N PRO A 6 -0.95 9.35 -11.71
CA PRO A 6 0.07 8.41 -12.17
C PRO A 6 1.37 8.49 -11.35
N ARG A 7 1.82 9.72 -11.10
CA ARG A 7 3.01 9.97 -10.28
C ARG A 7 2.85 9.54 -8.82
N GLN A 8 1.66 9.70 -8.24
CA GLN A 8 1.41 9.22 -6.87
C GLN A 8 1.35 7.69 -6.81
N SER A 9 0.81 7.03 -7.83
CA SER A 9 0.82 5.58 -7.95
C SER A 9 2.24 5.03 -8.06
N GLU A 10 3.11 5.66 -8.87
CA GLU A 10 4.53 5.31 -8.95
C GLU A 10 5.22 5.40 -7.57
N VAL A 11 4.96 6.47 -6.81
CA VAL A 11 5.53 6.65 -5.47
C VAL A 11 5.01 5.58 -4.50
N TYR A 12 3.72 5.26 -4.56
CA TYR A 12 3.12 4.22 -3.73
C TYR A 12 3.74 2.83 -4.03
N GLU A 13 3.87 2.47 -5.31
CA GLU A 13 4.49 1.21 -5.72
C GLU A 13 5.98 1.16 -5.37
N ALA A 14 6.72 2.27 -5.49
CA ALA A 14 8.11 2.33 -5.07
C ALA A 14 8.28 2.02 -3.57
N ILE A 15 7.41 2.59 -2.72
CA ILE A 15 7.39 2.30 -1.28
C ILE A 15 7.08 0.82 -1.03
N LYS A 16 6.06 0.28 -1.70
CA LYS A 16 5.64 -1.11 -1.57
C LYS A 16 6.74 -2.10 -1.95
N VAL A 17 7.31 -1.93 -3.14
CA VAL A 17 8.41 -2.78 -3.63
C VAL A 17 9.63 -2.68 -2.72
N HIS A 18 9.93 -1.50 -2.18
CA HIS A 18 11.04 -1.35 -1.23
C HIS A 18 10.79 -2.13 0.06
N ILE A 19 9.58 -2.05 0.62
CA ILE A 19 9.20 -2.83 1.82
C ILE A 19 9.28 -4.33 1.53
N GLU A 20 8.79 -4.80 0.39
CA GLU A 20 8.83 -6.22 0.01
C GLU A 20 10.27 -6.74 -0.15
N LYS A 21 11.19 -5.91 -0.68
CA LYS A 21 12.58 -6.30 -0.91
C LYS A 21 13.47 -6.19 0.33
N VAL A 22 13.27 -5.14 1.14
CA VAL A 22 14.20 -4.76 2.22
C VAL A 22 13.63 -5.15 3.60
N GLY A 23 12.31 -5.30 3.71
CA GLY A 23 11.60 -5.66 4.95
C GLY A 23 11.20 -4.44 5.81
N PHE A 24 11.58 -3.22 5.42
CA PHE A 24 11.21 -1.99 6.11
C PHE A 24 10.99 -0.84 5.12
N PRO A 25 10.23 0.21 5.48
CA PRO A 25 9.93 1.32 4.58
C PRO A 25 11.16 2.20 4.30
N PRO A 26 11.24 2.82 3.11
CA PRO A 26 12.31 3.75 2.77
C PRO A 26 12.19 5.04 3.59
N THR A 27 13.32 5.73 3.77
CA THR A 27 13.33 7.12 4.23
C THR A 27 12.88 8.06 3.10
N LEU A 28 12.59 9.33 3.42
CA LEU A 28 12.26 10.33 2.40
C LEU A 28 13.41 10.61 1.41
N ILE A 29 14.67 10.46 1.86
CA ILE A 29 15.85 10.65 1.01
C ILE A 29 15.97 9.49 0.03
N GLU A 30 15.95 8.26 0.55
CA GLU A 30 15.95 7.03 -0.27
C GLU A 30 14.76 7.02 -1.25
N LEU A 31 13.59 7.45 -0.81
CA LEU A 31 12.41 7.52 -1.67
C LEU A 31 12.60 8.51 -2.81
N ALA A 32 13.24 9.67 -2.57
CA ALA A 32 13.53 10.63 -3.60
C ALA A 32 14.49 10.05 -4.66
N GLU A 33 15.49 9.29 -4.23
CA GLU A 33 16.42 8.57 -5.13
C GLU A 33 15.68 7.49 -5.95
N LEU A 34 14.83 6.69 -5.31
CA LEU A 34 14.07 5.61 -5.96
C LEU A 34 13.16 6.10 -7.08
N ILE A 35 12.55 7.27 -6.91
CA ILE A 35 11.60 7.84 -7.89
C ILE A 35 12.26 8.88 -8.82
N GLY A 36 13.55 9.15 -8.68
CA GLY A 36 14.28 10.14 -9.47
C GLY A 36 13.82 11.59 -9.23
N CYS A 37 13.42 11.92 -8.00
CA CYS A 37 13.06 13.29 -7.64
C CYS A 37 14.32 14.15 -7.42
N SER A 38 14.23 15.42 -7.78
CA SER A 38 15.32 16.40 -7.62
C SER A 38 15.61 16.78 -6.16
N SER A 39 14.70 16.50 -5.23
CA SER A 39 14.90 16.76 -3.80
C SER A 39 14.03 15.89 -2.89
N GLN A 40 14.44 15.76 -1.63
CA GLN A 40 13.67 15.13 -0.56
C GLN A 40 12.29 15.78 -0.36
N ASN A 41 12.20 17.10 -0.56
CA ASN A 41 10.95 17.84 -0.39
C ASN A 41 9.89 17.42 -1.44
N ALA A 42 10.31 17.16 -2.68
CA ALA A 42 9.42 16.67 -3.72
C ALA A 42 8.82 15.30 -3.36
N ALA A 43 9.65 14.37 -2.84
CA ALA A 43 9.15 13.09 -2.33
C ALA A 43 8.20 13.29 -1.13
N ALA A 44 8.51 14.22 -0.23
CA ALA A 44 7.67 14.53 0.93
C ALA A 44 6.28 15.06 0.53
N GLU A 45 6.16 15.83 -0.54
CA GLU A 45 4.86 16.31 -1.05
C GLU A 45 3.99 15.16 -1.55
N HIS A 46 4.56 14.22 -2.32
CA HIS A 46 3.83 13.03 -2.77
C HIS A 46 3.39 12.17 -1.59
N VAL A 47 4.28 11.96 -0.61
CA VAL A 47 3.98 11.23 0.62
C VAL A 47 2.85 11.90 1.42
N LYS A 48 2.85 13.23 1.54
CA LYS A 48 1.73 13.97 2.16
C LYS A 48 0.42 13.77 1.41
N ALA A 49 0.46 13.78 0.08
CA ALA A 49 -0.73 13.55 -0.74
C ALA A 49 -1.28 12.13 -0.57
N LEU A 50 -0.42 11.11 -0.56
CA LEU A 50 -0.80 9.72 -0.30
C LEU A 50 -1.43 9.55 1.09
N LYS A 51 -0.84 10.19 2.11
CA LYS A 51 -1.40 10.21 3.47
C LYS A 51 -2.78 10.86 3.50
N LYS A 52 -2.93 12.02 2.86
CA LYS A 52 -4.21 12.74 2.78
C LYS A 52 -5.30 11.90 2.09
N LYS A 53 -4.91 11.11 1.09
CA LYS A 53 -5.82 10.21 0.36
C LYS A 53 -6.09 8.88 1.08
N GLY A 54 -5.38 8.60 2.17
CA GLY A 54 -5.59 7.42 3.02
C GLY A 54 -4.86 6.16 2.58
N TYR A 55 -3.88 6.25 1.67
CA TYR A 55 -3.12 5.09 1.19
C TYR A 55 -1.95 4.72 2.10
N ILE A 56 -1.44 5.69 2.87
CA ILE A 56 -0.33 5.48 3.82
C ILE A 56 -0.59 6.22 5.12
N SER A 57 0.05 5.75 6.19
CA SER A 57 0.21 6.49 7.44
C SER A 57 1.70 6.80 7.67
N ILE A 58 1.96 7.83 8.49
CA ILE A 58 3.32 8.28 8.79
C ILE A 58 3.44 8.46 10.30
N ALA A 59 4.35 7.72 10.92
CA ALA A 59 4.74 7.90 12.31
C ALA A 59 5.58 9.19 12.46
N PRO A 60 5.17 10.15 13.30
CA PRO A 60 5.92 11.38 13.50
C PRO A 60 7.29 11.11 14.12
N GLY A 61 8.32 11.82 13.67
CA GLY A 61 9.69 11.71 14.19
C GLY A 61 10.47 10.46 13.76
N ALA A 62 9.86 9.53 13.01
CA ALA A 62 10.53 8.34 12.51
C ALA A 62 11.02 8.53 11.07
N ALA A 63 12.33 8.36 10.83
CA ALA A 63 12.91 8.42 9.49
C ALA A 63 12.31 7.36 8.54
N ARG A 64 11.98 6.18 9.09
CA ARG A 64 11.31 5.05 8.43
C ARG A 64 9.86 4.88 8.91
N GLY A 65 9.14 5.99 9.06
CA GLY A 65 7.80 6.01 9.64
C GLY A 65 6.64 5.68 8.70
N ILE A 66 6.90 5.38 7.42
CA ILE A 66 5.85 5.17 6.42
C ILE A 66 5.25 3.77 6.59
N THR A 67 3.93 3.67 6.71
CA THR A 67 3.21 2.39 6.71
C THR A 67 2.15 2.41 5.61
N LEU A 68 2.07 1.34 4.82
CA LEU A 68 1.01 1.17 3.83
C LEU A 68 -0.31 0.86 4.55
N VAL A 69 -1.37 1.61 4.23
CA VAL A 69 -2.71 1.28 4.71
C VAL A 69 -3.25 0.18 3.81
N LYS A 70 -3.31 -1.04 4.33
CA LYS A 70 -3.94 -2.16 3.61
C LYS A 70 -5.38 -1.78 3.31
N THR A 71 -5.75 -1.82 2.04
CA THR A 71 -7.14 -1.60 1.63
C THR A 71 -7.94 -2.89 1.86
N GLU A 72 -9.28 -2.83 1.83
CA GLU A 72 -10.08 -4.07 1.84
C GLU A 72 -9.77 -5.00 0.65
N LEU A 73 -9.14 -4.49 -0.42
CA LEU A 73 -8.69 -5.23 -1.61
C LEU A 73 -7.31 -5.88 -1.43
N ASP A 74 -6.61 -5.56 -0.34
CA ASP A 74 -5.43 -6.30 0.15
C ASP A 74 -5.84 -7.28 1.24
N ALA A 75 -7.04 -7.87 1.08
CA ALA A 75 -7.56 -8.87 1.97
C ALA A 75 -6.51 -9.96 2.16
N ASP A 76 -5.96 -10.01 3.38
CA ASP A 76 -5.06 -11.05 3.82
C ASP A 76 -5.78 -12.40 3.60
N PRO A 77 -5.16 -13.37 2.91
CA PRO A 77 -5.74 -14.71 2.73
C PRO A 77 -6.25 -15.28 4.05
N VAL A 78 -5.55 -15.01 5.16
CA VAL A 78 -5.95 -15.44 6.51
C VAL A 78 -7.26 -14.79 6.94
N ALA A 79 -7.47 -13.51 6.64
CA ALA A 79 -8.71 -12.80 6.96
C ALA A 79 -9.89 -13.31 6.11
N ILE A 80 -9.65 -13.59 4.82
CA ILE A 80 -10.64 -14.18 3.92
C ILE A 80 -11.06 -15.57 4.44
N ILE A 81 -10.09 -16.44 4.73
CA ILE A 81 -10.33 -17.81 5.23
C ILE A 81 -11.09 -17.76 6.56
N LYS A 82 -10.69 -16.88 7.50
CA LYS A 82 -11.42 -16.69 8.75
C LYS A 82 -12.86 -16.23 8.52
N GLY A 83 -13.08 -15.29 7.59
CA GLY A 83 -14.42 -14.85 7.21
C GLY A 83 -15.27 -15.98 6.64
N LEU A 84 -14.70 -16.83 5.78
CA LEU A 84 -15.38 -17.98 5.17
C LEU A 84 -15.78 -19.01 6.23
N LEU A 85 -14.88 -19.31 7.17
CA LEU A 85 -15.13 -20.25 8.26
C LEU A 85 -16.13 -19.71 9.29
N SER A 86 -16.18 -18.40 9.48
CA SER A 86 -17.05 -17.74 10.46
C SER A 86 -18.41 -17.33 9.89
N GLY A 87 -18.66 -17.57 8.59
CA GLY A 87 -19.93 -17.24 7.93
C GLY A 87 -20.17 -15.75 7.71
N GLY A 88 -19.12 -14.94 7.54
CA GLY A 88 -19.28 -13.49 7.33
C GLY A 88 -19.96 -13.16 6.00
N ASP A 89 -20.90 -12.20 6.01
CA ASP A 89 -21.83 -11.88 4.92
C ASP A 89 -21.19 -11.40 3.59
N MET A 90 -19.87 -11.25 3.53
CA MET A 90 -19.13 -10.89 2.32
C MET A 90 -17.86 -11.71 2.10
N ALA A 91 -17.64 -12.75 2.91
CA ALA A 91 -16.38 -13.50 2.87
C ALA A 91 -16.19 -14.26 1.55
N ARG A 92 -17.30 -14.74 0.96
CA ARG A 92 -17.30 -15.43 -0.33
C ARG A 92 -16.90 -14.49 -1.47
N ASP A 93 -17.49 -13.32 -1.53
CA ASP A 93 -17.20 -12.35 -2.60
C ASP A 93 -15.75 -11.86 -2.51
N LYS A 94 -15.27 -11.55 -1.29
CA LYS A 94 -13.87 -11.21 -1.04
C LYS A 94 -12.91 -12.34 -1.46
N ALA A 95 -13.28 -13.61 -1.24
CA ALA A 95 -12.47 -14.76 -1.68
C ALA A 95 -12.43 -14.90 -3.21
N VAL A 96 -13.57 -14.71 -3.88
CA VAL A 96 -13.67 -14.79 -5.35
C VAL A 96 -12.86 -13.67 -6.00
N GLU A 97 -12.95 -12.44 -5.52
CA GLU A 97 -12.13 -11.33 -6.02
C GLU A 97 -10.64 -11.57 -5.81
N TRP A 98 -10.25 -12.07 -4.64
CA TRP A 98 -8.86 -12.39 -4.33
C TRP A 98 -8.31 -13.47 -5.27
N LEU A 99 -9.07 -14.55 -5.51
CA LEU A 99 -8.68 -15.63 -6.41
C LEU A 99 -8.55 -15.17 -7.87
N LYS A 100 -9.48 -14.33 -8.35
CA LYS A 100 -9.38 -13.71 -9.68
C LYS A 100 -8.10 -12.89 -9.85
N LYS A 101 -7.68 -12.16 -8.81
CA LYS A 101 -6.43 -11.39 -8.80
C LYS A 101 -5.18 -12.27 -8.86
N GLN A 102 -5.27 -13.53 -8.41
CA GLN A 102 -4.21 -14.53 -8.53
C GLN A 102 -4.27 -15.32 -9.84
N GLU A 103 -5.11 -14.91 -10.80
CA GLU A 103 -5.36 -15.63 -12.06
C GLU A 103 -5.89 -17.06 -11.85
N VAL A 104 -6.42 -17.36 -10.67
CA VAL A 104 -7.06 -18.65 -10.37
C VAL A 104 -8.50 -18.61 -10.85
N THR A 105 -8.84 -19.56 -11.74
CA THR A 105 -10.22 -19.72 -12.22
C THR A 105 -10.98 -20.63 -11.24
N LEU A 106 -12.17 -20.20 -10.82
CA LEU A 106 -13.08 -20.91 -9.92
C LEU A 106 -14.15 -21.69 -10.67
#